data_AF-A0A524QPR1-F1
#
_entry.id   AF-A0A524QPR1-F1
#
_cell.length_a   1.000
_cell.length_b   1.000
_cell.length_c   1.000
_cell.angle_alpha   90.00
_cell.angle_beta   90.00
_cell.angle_gamma   90.00
#
_symmetry.space_group_name_H-M   'P 1'
#
loop_
_entity.id
_entity.type
_entity.pdbx_description
1 polymer ?
#
loop_
_entity_poly.entity_id
_entity_poly.type
_entity_poly.pdbx_seq_one_letter_code
_entity_poly.pdbx_strand_id
1 'polypeptide(L)'
;MTYSWKPFHKRNPEHQEDYLRLLKNMSETGTMINPLIVFRDCVLIGQRRCEIAQKLGWAMVPCWEITTDISDDAQPDRVFELRDQYKKVNY
;
A
#
# COMPACT_ATOMS: atom_id res chain seq x y z
N MET A 1 -15.60 0.81 0.47
CA MET A 1 -14.50 -0.15 0.28
C MET A 1 -13.82 -0.38 1.62
N THR A 2 -13.89 -1.58 2.18
CA THR A 2 -13.19 -1.89 3.43
C THR A 2 -11.76 -2.30 3.06
N TYR A 3 -10.79 -1.41 3.24
CA TYR A 3 -9.37 -1.77 3.17
C TYR A 3 -9.10 -2.75 4.33
N SER A 4 -9.18 -4.04 4.03
CA SER A 4 -8.86 -5.12 4.95
C SER A 4 -7.67 -5.84 4.34
N TRP A 5 -6.49 -5.61 4.91
CA TRP A 5 -5.38 -6.52 4.70
C TRP A 5 -5.84 -7.93 5.09
N LYS A 6 -5.68 -8.88 4.17
CA LYS A 6 -5.99 -10.30 4.38
C LYS A 6 -4.73 -11.12 4.10
N PRO A 7 -4.42 -12.14 4.92
CA PRO A 7 -3.41 -13.14 4.59
C PRO A 7 -3.68 -13.78 3.23
N PHE A 8 -2.63 -14.20 2.50
CA PHE A 8 -2.73 -14.72 1.13
C PHE A 8 -3.88 -15.74 0.95
N HIS A 9 -3.96 -16.75 1.82
CA HIS A 9 -4.98 -17.81 1.76
C HIS A 9 -6.42 -17.35 2.03
N LYS A 10 -6.63 -16.13 2.58
CA LYS A 10 -7.96 -15.53 2.81
C LYS A 10 -8.34 -14.50 1.75
N ARG A 11 -7.48 -14.27 0.74
CA ARG A 11 -7.75 -13.36 -0.37
C ARG A 11 -8.65 -14.05 -1.40
N ASN A 12 -9.44 -13.27 -2.14
CA ASN A 12 -10.14 -13.76 -3.32
C ASN A 12 -9.13 -14.11 -4.44
N PRO A 13 -9.52 -14.90 -5.46
CA PRO A 13 -8.60 -15.35 -6.51
C PRO A 13 -7.87 -14.21 -7.22
N GLU A 14 -8.58 -13.14 -7.59
CA GLU A 14 -8.01 -11.98 -8.27
C GLU A 14 -6.86 -11.32 -7.47
N HIS A 15 -7.04 -11.13 -6.17
CA HIS A 15 -5.99 -10.58 -5.32
C HIS A 15 -4.84 -11.55 -5.05
N GLN A 16 -5.07 -12.87 -5.16
CA GLN A 16 -4.00 -13.87 -5.11
C GLN A 16 -3.15 -13.81 -6.38
N GLU A 17 -3.78 -13.72 -7.55
CA GLU A 17 -3.09 -13.58 -8.84
C GLU A 17 -2.26 -12.29 -8.91
N ASP A 18 -2.81 -11.16 -8.46
CA ASP A 18 -2.06 -9.91 -8.35
C ASP A 18 -0.83 -10.05 -7.45
N TYR A 19 -0.97 -10.71 -6.29
CA TYR A 19 0.16 -10.99 -5.41
C TYR A 19 1.22 -11.87 -6.08
N LEU A 20 0.82 -12.93 -6.79
CA LEU A 20 1.75 -13.83 -7.48
C LEU A 20 2.51 -13.11 -8.60
N ARG A 21 1.82 -12.23 -9.33
CA ARG A 21 2.44 -11.39 -10.38
C ARG A 21 3.48 -10.45 -9.78
N LEU A 22 3.15 -9.81 -8.66
CA LEU A 22 4.05 -8.92 -7.95
C LEU A 22 5.26 -9.68 -7.38
N LEU A 23 5.04 -10.86 -6.80
CA LEU A 23 6.10 -11.75 -6.31
C LEU A 23 7.05 -12.12 -7.45
N LYS A 24 6.52 -12.57 -8.58
CA LYS A 24 7.32 -12.92 -9.77
C LYS A 24 8.18 -11.74 -10.21
N ASN A 25 7.56 -10.57 -10.41
CA ASN A 25 8.26 -9.36 -10.84
C ASN A 25 9.39 -8.96 -9.87
N MET A 26 9.11 -8.91 -8.57
CA MET A 26 10.12 -8.55 -7.57
C MET A 26 11.24 -9.61 -7.47
N SER A 27 10.92 -10.90 -7.64
CA SER A 27 11.91 -11.97 -7.63
C SER A 27 12.83 -11.97 -8.85
N GLU A 28 12.30 -11.66 -10.03
CA GLU A 28 13.05 -11.63 -11.28
C GLU A 28 13.92 -10.37 -11.40
N THR A 29 13.40 -9.23 -10.96
CA THR A 29 14.11 -7.95 -11.07
C THR A 29 15.04 -7.68 -9.89
N GLY A 30 14.81 -8.30 -8.73
CA GLY A 30 15.50 -7.97 -7.50
C GLY A 30 15.21 -6.54 -7.01
N THR A 31 14.17 -5.89 -7.53
CA THR A 31 13.86 -4.48 -7.24
C THR A 31 12.39 -4.27 -6.92
N MET A 32 12.11 -3.26 -6.11
CA MET A 32 10.75 -2.83 -5.80
C MET A 32 10.52 -1.50 -6.53
N ILE A 33 9.78 -1.56 -7.65
CA ILE A 33 9.53 -0.41 -8.53
C ILE A 33 8.88 0.75 -7.77
N ASN A 34 7.88 0.44 -6.93
CA ASN A 34 7.16 1.43 -6.14
C ASN A 34 7.51 1.28 -4.67
N PRO A 35 8.10 2.31 -4.01
CA PRO A 35 8.46 2.23 -2.61
C PRO A 35 7.22 1.97 -1.72
N LEU A 36 7.48 1.51 -0.50
CA LEU A 36 6.48 1.51 0.56
C LEU A 36 6.18 2.95 0.97
N ILE A 37 4.93 3.25 1.31
CA ILE A 37 4.62 4.51 1.98
C ILE A 37 4.49 4.21 3.45
N VAL A 38 5.25 4.89 4.29
CA VAL A 38 5.34 4.63 5.73
C VAL A 38 5.09 5.89 6.55
N PHE A 39 4.69 5.72 7.81
CA PHE A 39 4.63 6.78 8.83
C PHE A 39 5.04 6.17 10.16
N ARG A 40 6.11 6.68 10.79
CA ARG A 40 6.65 6.15 12.07
C ARG A 40 6.77 4.61 12.05
N ASP A 41 7.49 4.10 11.05
CA ASP A 41 7.70 2.66 10.78
C ASP A 41 6.43 1.84 10.45
N CYS A 42 5.26 2.44 10.40
CA CYS A 42 4.03 1.78 9.99
C CYS A 42 3.86 1.85 8.46
N VAL A 43 3.67 0.71 7.80
CA VAL A 43 3.35 0.67 6.37
C VAL A 43 1.91 1.11 6.13
N LEU A 44 1.74 2.24 5.45
CA LEU A 44 0.44 2.79 5.03
C LEU A 44 0.02 2.26 3.65
N ILE A 45 0.95 2.25 2.69
CA ILE A 45 0.71 1.73 1.33
C ILE A 45 1.83 0.76 0.95
N GLY A 46 1.45 -0.35 0.32
CA GLY A 46 2.39 -1.35 -0.17
C GLY A 46 2.56 -2.56 0.76
N GLN A 47 1.61 -2.86 1.63
CA GLN A 47 1.71 -3.97 2.58
C GLN A 47 1.98 -5.33 1.90
N ARG A 48 1.45 -5.57 0.69
CA ARG A 48 1.78 -6.75 -0.12
C ARG A 48 3.26 -6.78 -0.57
N ARG A 49 3.82 -5.63 -0.96
CA ARG A 49 5.24 -5.50 -1.34
C ARG A 49 6.15 -5.75 -0.14
N CYS A 50 5.76 -5.25 1.03
CA CYS A 50 6.46 -5.52 2.29
C CYS A 50 6.47 -7.01 2.62
N GLU A 51 5.30 -7.67 2.57
CA GLU A 51 5.17 -9.13 2.77
C GLU A 51 6.03 -9.94 1.79
N ILE A 52 6.05 -9.54 0.51
CA ILE A 52 6.86 -10.19 -0.52
C ILE A 52 8.36 -9.99 -0.24
N ALA A 53 8.79 -8.78 0.08
CA ALA A 53 10.19 -8.49 0.36
C ALA A 53 10.71 -9.28 1.57
N GLN A 54 9.90 -9.42 2.63
CA GLN A 54 10.19 -10.29 3.76
C GLN A 54 10.33 -11.76 3.32
N LYS A 55 9.41 -12.25 2.49
CA LYS A 55 9.44 -13.62 1.97
C LYS A 55 10.67 -13.89 1.08
N LEU A 56 11.12 -12.88 0.34
CA LEU A 56 12.34 -12.94 -0.49
C LEU A 56 13.62 -12.73 0.32
N GLY A 57 13.53 -12.48 1.64
CA GLY A 57 14.70 -12.30 2.50
C GLY A 57 15.44 -10.98 2.30
N TRP A 58 14.76 -9.93 1.83
CA TRP A 58 15.41 -8.64 1.63
C TRP A 58 15.70 -7.97 2.98
N ALA A 59 16.95 -7.59 3.19
CA ALA A 59 17.38 -6.91 4.41
C ALA A 59 16.86 -5.46 4.50
N MET A 60 16.65 -4.81 3.35
CA MET A 60 16.17 -3.45 3.24
C MET A 60 15.13 -3.33 2.13
N VAL A 61 14.16 -2.45 2.33
CA VAL A 61 13.11 -2.15 1.35
C VAL A 61 13.06 -0.64 1.12
N PRO A 62 12.87 -0.19 -0.13
CA PRO A 62 12.72 1.22 -0.40
C PRO A 62 11.39 1.71 0.20
N CYS A 63 11.45 2.79 0.98
CA CYS A 63 10.29 3.43 1.59
C CYS A 63 10.31 4.94 1.35
N TRP A 64 9.13 5.53 1.39
CA TRP A 64 8.89 6.96 1.48
C TRP A 64 8.14 7.23 2.78
N GLU A 65 8.81 7.90 3.72
CA GLU A 65 8.21 8.34 4.96
C GLU A 65 7.39 9.62 4.74
N ILE A 66 6.12 9.56 5.13
CA ILE A 66 5.29 10.74 5.29
C ILE A 66 5.68 11.34 6.64
N THR A 67 6.28 12.53 6.64
CA THR A 67 6.70 13.22 7.86
C THR A 67 5.66 14.21 8.37
N THR A 68 4.75 14.64 7.48
CA THR A 68 3.67 15.57 7.83
C THR A 68 2.55 14.79 8.52
N ASP A 69 2.31 15.14 9.78
CA ASP A 69 1.13 14.70 10.49
C ASP A 69 -0.09 15.43 9.90
N ILE A 70 -0.78 14.80 8.95
CA ILE A 70 -2.03 15.33 8.39
C ILE A 70 -3.16 15.38 9.41
N SER A 71 -2.97 14.91 10.66
CA SER A 71 -3.95 15.16 11.72
C SER A 71 -4.01 16.63 12.13
N ASP A 72 -2.92 17.39 12.00
CA ASP A 72 -2.92 18.85 12.22
C ASP A 72 -3.53 19.63 11.03
N ASP A 73 -3.48 19.05 9.83
CA ASP A 73 -4.08 19.61 8.59
C ASP A 73 -5.50 19.09 8.32
N ALA A 74 -5.99 18.19 9.18
CA ALA A 74 -7.36 17.69 9.15
C ALA A 74 -8.30 18.78 9.67
N GLN A 75 -8.50 19.84 8.87
CA GLN A 75 -9.75 20.58 8.93
C GLN A 75 -10.85 19.57 8.60
N PRO A 76 -11.72 19.21 9.56
CA PRO A 76 -12.74 18.17 9.36
C PRO A 76 -13.59 18.45 8.11
N ASP A 77 -13.83 19.72 7.83
CA ASP A 77 -14.63 20.23 6.73
C ASP A 77 -14.01 19.90 5.36
N ARG A 78 -12.67 19.96 5.25
CA ARG A 78 -11.95 19.72 3.99
C ARG A 78 -11.93 18.25 3.60
N VAL A 79 -11.99 17.34 4.58
CA VAL A 79 -12.12 15.89 4.35
C VAL A 79 -13.48 15.55 3.74
N PHE A 80 -14.56 16.25 4.13
CA PHE A 80 -15.87 16.09 3.52
C PHE A 80 -15.92 16.63 2.08
N GLU A 81 -15.30 17.78 1.82
CA GLU A 81 -15.18 18.34 0.46
C GLU A 81 -14.40 17.40 -0.48
N LEU A 82 -13.26 16.86 -0.03
CA LEU A 82 -12.46 15.91 -0.80
C LEU A 82 -13.22 14.61 -1.08
N ARG A 83 -14.00 14.12 -0.12
CA ARG A 83 -14.86 12.94 -0.30
C ARG A 83 -15.94 13.16 -1.36
N ASP A 84 -16.52 14.36 -1.43
CA ASP A 84 -17.52 14.69 -2.45
C ASP A 84 -16.91 14.97 -3.82
N GLN A 85 -15.68 15.48 -3.89
CA GLN A 85 -14.92 15.56 -5.14
C GLN A 85 -14.60 14.17 -5.70
N TYR A 86 -14.21 13.20 -4.85
CA TYR A 86 -13.94 11.83 -5.28
C TYR A 86 -15.17 11.09 -5.80
N LYS A 87 -16.38 11.38 -5.30
CA LYS A 87 -17.63 10.81 -5.84
C LYS A 87 -17.98 11.31 -7.25
N LYS A 88 -17.38 12.41 -7.71
CA LYS A 88 -17.59 12.96 -9.07
C LYS A 88 -16.62 12.38 -10.10
N VAL A 89 -15.62 11.62 -9.67
CA VAL A 89 -14.69 10.93 -10.58
C VAL A 89 -15.27 9.54 -10.86
N ASN A 90 -16.11 9.47 -11.90
CA ASN A 90 -16.68 8.22 -12.41
C ASN A 90 -15.56 7.31 -12.95
N TYR A 91 -15.50 6.08 -12.43
CA TYR A 91 -15.01 4.92 -13.17
C TYR A 91 -16.20 4.26 -13.86
#